data_AF-A0A532T2Z7-F1
#
_entry.id   AF-A0A532T2Z7-F1
#
_cell.length_a   1.000
_cell.length_b   1.000
_cell.length_c   1.000
_cell.angle_alpha   90.00
_cell.angle_beta   90.00
_cell.angle_gamma   90.00
#
_symmetry.space_group_name_H-M   'P 1'
#
loop_
_entity.id
_entity.type
_entity.pdbx_description
1 polymer ?
#
loop_
_entity_poly.entity_id
_entity_poly.type
_entity_poly.pdbx_seq_one_letter_code
_entity_poly.pdbx_strand_id
1 'polypeptide(L)'
;MPEVIGVLHLDRNLDRLIETIDLDFGVPKSLMLELPTDWRDYRDGLITDGYFHRLASEYEKRGTRIIAGDNNRYIIEPHLSEWFLDFEERVRNGEWNPDTLKDWSKGVIGFIGEMSRYNSLLNWNQLFPSKHRIRNHGFLEVYDECKPELTVVGCVHGKHLKNQRPDVNYTFFMTDSLIERMAFPVHYYLLGSAKADSYKVLPSSSS
;
A
#
# COMPACT_ATOMS: atom_id res chain seq x y z
N MET A 1 -8.35 -7.76 19.99
CA MET A 1 -6.95 -7.91 19.55
C MET A 1 -6.72 -6.83 18.52
N PRO A 2 -5.61 -6.06 18.57
CA PRO A 2 -5.39 -5.02 17.58
C PRO A 2 -5.18 -5.65 16.20
N GLU A 3 -5.85 -5.09 15.20
CA GLU A 3 -5.87 -5.61 13.83
C GLU A 3 -4.96 -4.77 12.93
N VAL A 4 -4.17 -5.44 12.11
CA VAL A 4 -3.36 -4.82 11.06
C VAL A 4 -3.81 -5.33 9.71
N ILE A 5 -4.19 -4.40 8.85
CA ILE A 5 -4.61 -4.67 7.48
C ILE A 5 -3.48 -4.27 6.54
N GLY A 6 -2.99 -5.24 5.79
CA GLY A 6 -2.06 -5.02 4.69
C GLY A 6 -2.81 -4.83 3.38
N VAL A 7 -2.57 -3.72 2.68
CA VAL A 7 -3.14 -3.43 1.38
C VAL A 7 -2.07 -3.34 0.30
N LEU A 8 -2.44 -3.68 -0.94
CA LEU A 8 -1.70 -3.25 -2.12
C LEU A 8 -2.26 -1.89 -2.54
N HIS A 9 -1.38 -0.91 -2.79
CA HIS A 9 -1.76 0.44 -3.17
C HIS A 9 -2.39 0.42 -4.57
N LEU A 10 -3.69 0.15 -4.64
CA LEU A 10 -4.46 0.19 -5.87
C LEU A 10 -5.64 1.13 -5.63
N ASP A 11 -5.44 2.36 -6.07
CA ASP A 11 -6.24 3.56 -5.81
C ASP A 11 -7.73 3.45 -6.20
N ARG A 12 -8.10 2.38 -6.92
CA ARG A 12 -9.44 2.18 -7.50
C ARG A 12 -10.40 1.37 -6.63
N ASN A 13 -9.96 0.81 -5.51
CA ASN A 13 -10.81 0.00 -4.63
C ASN A 13 -11.00 0.61 -3.23
N LEU A 14 -10.80 1.93 -3.06
CA LEU A 14 -10.91 2.58 -1.76
C LEU A 14 -12.30 2.36 -1.12
N ASP A 15 -13.38 2.62 -1.86
CA ASP A 15 -14.74 2.51 -1.33
C ASP A 15 -15.04 1.06 -0.91
N ARG A 16 -14.60 0.08 -1.71
CA ARG A 16 -14.72 -1.34 -1.36
C ARG A 16 -13.87 -1.74 -0.18
N LEU A 17 -12.65 -1.19 -0.06
CA LEU A 17 -11.85 -1.41 1.12
C LEU A 17 -12.61 -0.93 2.34
N ILE A 18 -13.13 0.30 2.30
CA ILE A 18 -13.90 0.89 3.39
C ILE A 18 -15.11 0.03 3.71
N GLU A 19 -15.91 -0.36 2.71
CA GLU A 19 -17.05 -1.25 2.90
C GLU A 19 -16.65 -2.58 3.54
N THR A 20 -15.56 -3.19 3.06
CA THR A 20 -15.08 -4.48 3.60
C THR A 20 -14.58 -4.32 5.03
N ILE A 21 -13.84 -3.24 5.32
CA ILE A 21 -13.38 -2.92 6.68
C ILE A 21 -14.58 -2.71 7.61
N ASP A 22 -15.55 -1.91 7.19
CA ASP A 22 -16.72 -1.58 7.98
C ASP A 22 -17.59 -2.82 8.25
N LEU A 23 -17.71 -3.71 7.27
CA LEU A 23 -18.44 -4.98 7.42
C LEU A 23 -17.74 -5.94 8.38
N ASP A 24 -16.41 -6.05 8.29
CA ASP A 24 -15.65 -7.05 9.02
C ASP A 24 -15.21 -6.61 10.41
N PHE A 25 -14.92 -5.31 10.57
CA PHE A 25 -14.31 -4.73 11.75
C PHE A 25 -15.13 -3.57 12.34
N GLY A 26 -16.12 -3.05 11.61
CA GLY A 26 -16.85 -1.85 12.00
C GLY A 26 -16.04 -0.56 11.77
N VAL A 27 -16.65 0.59 12.07
CA VAL A 27 -15.97 1.88 12.03
C VAL A 27 -15.06 1.99 13.27
N PRO A 28 -13.72 2.02 13.12
CA PRO A 28 -12.82 2.05 14.26
C PRO A 28 -12.87 3.43 14.94
N LYS A 29 -12.68 3.47 16.27
CA LYS A 29 -12.52 4.72 17.02
C LYS A 29 -11.17 5.38 16.75
N SER A 30 -10.16 4.59 16.39
CA SER A 30 -8.85 5.10 15.99
C SER A 30 -8.23 4.26 14.88
N LEU A 31 -7.71 4.94 13.86
CA LEU A 31 -7.16 4.34 12.65
C LEU A 31 -5.76 4.89 12.41
N MET A 32 -4.77 4.00 12.36
CA MET A 32 -3.40 4.34 11.99
C MET A 32 -3.16 4.04 10.51
N LEU A 33 -2.55 4.99 9.81
CA LEU A 33 -2.28 4.95 8.37
C LEU A 33 -0.82 5.31 8.09
N GLU A 34 -0.29 4.96 6.92
CA GLU A 34 1.03 5.43 6.47
C GLU A 34 0.99 6.88 5.99
N LEU A 35 0.66 7.77 6.91
CA LEU A 35 0.59 9.20 6.67
C LEU A 35 1.76 9.90 7.36
N PRO A 36 2.31 10.97 6.76
CA PRO A 36 3.24 11.84 7.45
C PRO A 36 2.53 12.61 8.57
N THR A 37 3.27 13.12 9.55
CA THR A 37 2.71 13.85 10.70
C THR A 37 1.91 15.10 10.30
N ASP A 38 2.32 15.73 9.20
CA ASP A 38 1.77 16.95 8.62
C ASP A 38 0.83 16.66 7.42
N TRP A 39 0.23 15.47 7.34
CA TRP A 39 -0.65 15.04 6.23
C TRP A 39 -1.84 15.97 5.93
N ARG A 40 -2.18 16.90 6.84
CA ARG A 40 -3.22 17.92 6.58
C ARG A 40 -2.70 19.09 5.75
N ASP A 41 -1.40 19.38 5.86
CA ASP A 41 -0.74 20.52 5.23
C ASP A 41 -0.03 20.12 3.93
N TYR A 42 0.29 18.84 3.77
CA TYR A 42 1.00 18.32 2.60
C TYR A 42 0.03 17.84 1.50
N ARG A 43 0.09 18.48 0.33
CA ARG A 43 -0.53 18.04 -0.92
C ARG A 43 0.56 18.08 -1.98
N ASP A 44 1.33 17.02 -2.19
CA ASP A 44 1.95 16.72 -3.50
C ASP A 44 2.87 15.49 -3.50
N GLY A 45 2.77 14.72 -4.59
CA GLY A 45 3.93 14.13 -5.26
C GLY A 45 4.31 12.66 -5.00
N LEU A 46 3.64 11.95 -4.10
CA LEU A 46 3.96 10.54 -3.84
C LEU A 46 2.76 9.62 -4.06
N ILE A 47 3.00 8.62 -4.91
CA ILE A 47 2.05 7.65 -5.47
C ILE A 47 1.23 6.91 -4.39
N THR A 48 1.86 6.68 -3.24
CA THR A 48 1.25 5.94 -2.13
C THR A 48 0.41 6.81 -1.20
N ASP A 49 0.50 8.14 -1.32
CA ASP A 49 -0.04 9.11 -0.36
C ASP A 49 -1.52 9.41 -0.59
N GLY A 50 -1.92 9.60 -1.85
CA GLY A 50 -3.31 9.96 -2.19
C GLY A 50 -4.33 8.96 -1.65
N TYR A 51 -3.98 7.67 -1.67
CA TYR A 51 -4.82 6.60 -1.14
C TYR A 51 -5.08 6.73 0.36
N PHE A 52 -4.02 6.84 1.17
CA PHE A 52 -4.16 6.93 2.62
C PHE A 52 -4.75 8.27 3.06
N HIS A 53 -4.49 9.36 2.32
CA HIS A 53 -5.14 10.65 2.57
C HIS A 53 -6.65 10.57 2.36
N ARG A 54 -7.12 9.90 1.29
CA ARG A 54 -8.55 9.71 1.04
C ARG A 54 -9.17 8.81 2.11
N LEU A 55 -8.50 7.71 2.48
CA LEU A 55 -8.94 6.81 3.55
C LEU A 55 -9.07 7.56 4.89
N ALA A 56 -8.07 8.38 5.24
CA ALA A 56 -8.10 9.23 6.42
C ALA A 56 -9.28 10.20 6.41
N SER A 57 -9.48 10.88 5.29
CA SER A 57 -10.56 11.84 5.12
C SER A 57 -11.93 11.18 5.28
N GLU A 58 -12.10 9.96 4.77
CA GLU A 58 -13.37 9.23 4.90
C GLU A 58 -13.67 8.78 6.33
N TYR A 59 -12.67 8.23 7.03
CA TYR A 59 -12.85 7.80 8.43
C TYR A 59 -12.93 8.98 9.41
N GLU A 60 -12.18 10.07 9.18
CA GLU A 60 -12.24 11.27 10.03
C GLU A 60 -13.64 11.89 10.02
N LYS A 61 -14.29 11.99 8.86
CA LYS A 61 -15.69 12.46 8.73
C LYS A 61 -16.68 11.63 9.56
N ARG A 62 -16.33 10.36 9.83
CA ARG A 62 -17.15 9.41 10.60
C ARG A 62 -16.82 9.42 12.10
N GLY A 63 -15.94 10.32 12.54
CA GLY A 63 -15.54 10.47 13.93
C GLY A 63 -14.36 9.58 14.35
N THR A 64 -13.72 8.89 13.42
CA THR A 64 -12.50 8.12 13.71
C THR A 64 -11.32 9.05 13.95
N ARG A 65 -10.57 8.83 15.02
CA ARG A 65 -9.28 9.51 15.25
C ARG A 65 -8.21 8.96 14.30
N ILE A 66 -7.72 9.79 13.39
CA ILE A 66 -6.61 9.42 12.49
C ILE A 66 -5.26 9.57 13.20
N ILE A 67 -4.42 8.55 13.09
CA ILE A 67 -3.06 8.50 13.59
C ILE A 67 -2.11 8.42 12.39
N ALA A 68 -1.22 9.41 12.26
CA ALA A 68 -0.17 9.42 11.26
C ALA A 68 0.96 8.47 11.69
N GLY A 69 1.13 7.38 10.96
CA GLY A 69 2.09 6.33 11.30
C GLY A 69 3.50 6.55 10.78
N ASP A 70 3.72 7.44 9.82
CA ASP A 70 5.00 7.57 9.12
C ASP A 70 5.87 8.71 9.66
N ASN A 71 6.14 8.70 10.98
CA ASN A 71 6.87 9.76 11.71
C ASN A 71 8.30 10.06 11.19
N ASN A 72 8.85 9.19 10.36
CA ASN A 72 10.23 9.27 9.84
C ASN A 72 10.26 9.02 8.33
N ARG A 73 9.25 9.50 7.60
CA ARG A 73 9.14 9.32 6.15
C ARG A 73 10.37 9.90 5.44
N TYR A 74 10.90 9.15 4.49
CA TYR A 74 11.89 9.65 3.54
C TYR A 74 11.21 9.96 2.21
N ILE A 75 11.55 11.09 1.62
CA ILE A 75 11.21 11.41 0.24
C ILE A 75 12.16 10.57 -0.64
N ILE A 76 11.61 9.67 -1.45
CA ILE A 76 12.41 8.91 -2.43
C ILE A 76 12.65 9.82 -3.63
N GLU A 77 13.89 10.28 -3.75
CA GLU A 77 14.37 10.99 -4.95
C GLU A 77 15.26 10.07 -5.79
N PRO A 78 15.07 10.02 -7.12
CA PRO A 78 14.00 10.65 -7.90
C PRO A 78 12.67 9.87 -7.76
N HIS A 79 11.55 10.55 -7.99
CA HIS A 79 10.22 9.93 -8.06
C HIS A 79 10.19 8.79 -9.10
N LEU A 80 9.24 7.85 -8.95
CA LEU A 80 8.94 6.89 -10.02
C LEU A 80 8.55 7.66 -11.29
N SER A 81 8.84 7.12 -12.48
CA SER A 81 8.53 7.80 -13.72
C SER A 81 7.01 7.95 -13.86
N GLU A 82 6.54 9.10 -14.33
CA GLU A 82 5.11 9.33 -14.64
C GLU A 82 4.55 8.23 -15.55
N TRP A 83 5.38 7.72 -16.47
CA TRP A 83 5.03 6.58 -17.31
C TRP A 83 4.58 5.33 -16.53
N PHE A 84 5.22 5.02 -15.40
CA PHE A 84 4.84 3.88 -14.57
C PHE A 84 3.48 4.09 -13.91
N LEU A 85 3.17 5.33 -13.53
CA LEU A 85 1.89 5.71 -12.95
C LEU A 85 0.76 5.67 -13.96
N ASP A 86 1.06 6.13 -15.17
CA ASP A 86 0.08 6.27 -16.24
C ASP A 86 -0.18 4.94 -16.94
N PHE A 87 0.66 3.90 -16.75
CA PHE A 87 0.54 2.65 -17.48
C PHE A 87 -0.82 1.97 -17.27
N GLU A 88 -1.32 1.89 -16.04
CA GLU A 88 -2.63 1.30 -15.75
C GLU A 88 -3.79 2.16 -16.29
N GLU A 89 -3.62 3.47 -16.34
CA GLU A 89 -4.59 4.40 -16.93
C GLU A 89 -4.67 4.24 -18.44
N ARG A 90 -3.52 4.12 -19.11
CA ARG A 90 -3.42 3.89 -20.56
C ARG A 90 -4.03 2.57 -21.01
N VAL A 91 -3.84 1.49 -20.22
CA VAL A 91 -4.49 0.19 -20.48
C VAL A 91 -6.01 0.32 -20.39
N ARG A 92 -6.52 1.03 -19.37
CA ARG A 92 -7.97 1.21 -19.15
C ARG A 92 -8.61 2.10 -20.21
N ASN A 93 -7.94 3.18 -20.61
CA ASN A 93 -8.46 4.12 -21.61
C ASN A 93 -8.43 3.54 -23.04
N GLY A 94 -7.94 2.30 -23.22
CA GLY A 94 -7.75 1.69 -24.53
C GLY A 94 -6.62 2.35 -25.34
N GLU A 95 -5.83 3.24 -24.72
CA GLU A 95 -4.66 3.88 -25.31
C GLU A 95 -3.49 2.90 -25.47
N TRP A 96 -3.61 1.72 -24.87
CA TRP A 96 -2.72 0.59 -25.04
C TRP A 96 -3.53 -0.66 -25.39
N ASN A 97 -3.13 -1.34 -26.47
CA ASN A 97 -3.81 -2.53 -26.97
C ASN A 97 -2.97 -3.79 -26.71
N PRO A 98 -3.33 -4.65 -25.73
CA PRO A 98 -2.62 -5.89 -25.44
C PRO A 98 -2.65 -6.90 -26.60
N ASP A 99 -3.60 -6.79 -27.52
CA ASP A 99 -3.82 -7.76 -28.58
C ASP A 99 -2.78 -7.66 -29.69
N THR A 100 -1.95 -6.60 -29.69
CA THR A 100 -0.80 -6.52 -30.58
C THR A 100 0.46 -6.98 -29.85
N LEU A 101 1.18 -7.95 -30.45
CA LEU A 101 2.43 -8.50 -29.89
C LEU A 101 3.49 -7.41 -29.61
N LYS A 102 3.47 -6.33 -30.40
CA LYS A 102 4.40 -5.20 -30.31
C LYS A 102 4.09 -4.30 -29.11
N ASP A 103 2.82 -4.03 -28.83
CA ASP A 103 2.44 -3.20 -27.68
C ASP A 103 2.47 -4.01 -26.39
N TRP A 104 2.12 -5.30 -26.45
CA TRP A 104 2.30 -6.26 -25.36
C TRP A 104 3.77 -6.34 -24.91
N SER A 105 4.70 -6.58 -25.83
CA SER A 105 6.13 -6.69 -25.51
C SER A 105 6.71 -5.37 -24.97
N LYS A 106 6.32 -4.21 -25.52
CA LYS A 106 6.74 -2.91 -25.00
C LYS A 106 6.21 -2.63 -23.59
N GLY A 107 4.94 -2.95 -23.33
CA GLY A 107 4.32 -2.78 -22.02
C GLY A 107 4.99 -3.66 -20.97
N VAL A 108 5.21 -4.93 -21.28
CA VAL A 108 5.88 -5.89 -20.39
C VAL A 108 7.34 -5.52 -20.15
N ILE A 109 8.10 -5.17 -21.18
CA ILE A 109 9.52 -4.76 -21.03
C ILE A 109 9.62 -3.46 -20.23
N GLY A 110 8.76 -2.48 -20.49
CA GLY A 110 8.73 -1.22 -19.73
C GLY A 110 8.37 -1.46 -18.26
N PHE A 111 7.35 -2.30 -17.99
CA PHE A 111 6.96 -2.66 -16.63
C PHE A 111 8.08 -3.41 -15.90
N ILE A 112 8.71 -4.40 -16.53
CA ILE A 112 9.85 -5.14 -15.95
C ILE A 112 11.03 -4.19 -15.72
N GLY A 113 11.29 -3.25 -16.64
CA GLY A 113 12.34 -2.25 -16.52
C GLY A 113 12.14 -1.33 -15.32
N GLU A 114 10.95 -0.76 -15.15
CA GLU A 114 10.62 0.08 -13.99
C GLU A 114 10.57 -0.71 -12.69
N MET A 115 10.05 -1.94 -12.68
CA MET A 115 10.11 -2.83 -11.52
C MET A 115 11.56 -3.15 -11.14
N SER A 116 12.43 -3.37 -12.13
CA SER A 116 13.86 -3.61 -11.90
C SER A 116 14.56 -2.36 -11.40
N ARG A 117 14.21 -1.17 -11.92
CA ARG A 117 14.72 0.12 -11.43
C ARG A 117 14.27 0.40 -10.01
N TYR A 118 12.98 0.21 -9.72
CA TYR A 118 12.40 0.36 -8.38
C TYR A 118 13.01 -0.61 -7.39
N ASN A 119 13.13 -1.89 -7.75
CA ASN A 119 13.81 -2.88 -6.92
C ASN A 119 15.29 -2.54 -6.74
N SER A 120 15.97 -2.02 -7.76
CA SER A 120 17.36 -1.58 -7.63
C SER A 120 17.47 -0.37 -6.71
N LEU A 121 16.57 0.62 -6.79
CA LEU A 121 16.51 1.77 -5.89
C LEU A 121 16.16 1.36 -4.46
N LEU A 122 15.20 0.45 -4.27
CA LEU A 122 14.87 -0.13 -2.97
C LEU A 122 16.06 -0.91 -2.41
N ASN A 123 16.70 -1.75 -3.20
CA ASN A 123 17.89 -2.50 -2.78
C ASN A 123 19.06 -1.56 -2.46
N TRP A 124 19.26 -0.50 -3.25
CA TRP A 124 20.27 0.52 -2.99
C TRP A 124 19.96 1.32 -1.72
N ASN A 125 18.69 1.63 -1.46
CA ASN A 125 18.25 2.21 -0.20
C ASN A 125 18.36 1.22 0.97
N GLN A 126 18.16 -0.08 0.75
CA GLN A 126 18.40 -1.14 1.73
C GLN A 126 19.89 -1.34 2.03
N LEU A 127 20.79 -1.00 1.09
CA LEU A 127 22.24 -0.90 1.33
C LEU A 127 22.61 0.29 2.23
N PHE A 128 21.67 1.23 2.46
CA PHE A 128 21.72 2.23 3.54
C PHE A 128 20.70 1.88 4.64
N PRO A 129 20.87 0.75 5.35
CA PRO A 129 19.87 0.18 6.25
C PRO A 129 19.51 1.08 7.43
N SER A 130 20.29 2.12 7.73
CA SER A 130 19.96 3.10 8.75
C SER A 130 18.64 3.82 8.46
N LYS A 131 18.38 4.23 7.21
CA LYS A 131 17.18 5.01 6.86
C LYS A 131 15.91 4.18 6.94
N HIS A 132 15.85 3.03 6.26
CA HIS A 132 14.68 2.14 6.36
C HIS A 132 14.41 1.66 7.79
N ARG A 133 15.46 1.40 8.58
CA ARG A 133 15.29 1.07 10.00
C ARG A 133 14.68 2.23 10.78
N ILE A 134 15.13 3.47 10.57
CA ILE A 134 14.60 4.65 11.26
C ILE A 134 13.12 4.89 10.90
N ARG A 135 12.73 4.72 9.63
CA ARG A 135 11.31 4.84 9.21
C ARG A 135 10.43 3.79 9.90
N ASN A 136 10.83 2.53 9.80
CA ASN A 136 10.09 1.42 10.42
C ASN A 136 10.05 1.53 11.96
N HIS A 137 11.12 2.04 12.58
CA HIS A 137 11.18 2.26 14.02
C HIS A 137 10.19 3.35 14.44
N GLY A 138 10.14 4.48 13.72
CA GLY A 138 9.17 5.53 13.97
C GLY A 138 7.72 5.05 13.80
N PHE A 139 7.48 4.19 12.81
CA PHE A 139 6.17 3.57 12.61
C PHE A 139 5.77 2.67 13.79
N LEU A 140 6.68 1.80 14.26
CA LEU A 140 6.42 0.94 15.41
C LEU A 140 6.25 1.73 16.71
N GLU A 141 7.04 2.78 16.93
CA GLU A 141 6.89 3.68 18.08
C GLU A 141 5.48 4.27 18.13
N VAL A 142 4.99 4.83 17.01
CA VAL A 142 3.63 5.37 16.94
C VAL A 142 2.59 4.29 17.23
N TYR A 143 2.75 3.09 16.66
CA TYR A 143 1.83 1.98 16.90
C TYR A 143 1.77 1.59 18.40
N ASP A 144 2.94 1.45 19.04
CA ASP A 144 3.05 1.04 20.43
C ASP A 144 2.53 2.10 21.41
N GLU A 145 2.79 3.37 21.11
CA GLU A 145 2.35 4.52 21.92
C GLU A 145 0.86 4.80 21.76
N CYS A 146 0.38 4.89 20.52
CA CYS A 146 -0.99 5.32 20.23
C CYS A 146 -2.02 4.19 20.33
N LYS A 147 -1.57 2.93 20.31
CA LYS A 147 -2.38 1.70 20.41
C LYS A 147 -3.64 1.79 19.53
N PRO A 148 -3.48 1.91 18.21
CA PRO A 148 -4.62 2.04 17.30
C PRO A 148 -5.54 0.82 17.40
N GLU A 149 -6.83 1.06 17.20
CA GLU A 149 -7.82 -0.03 17.12
C GLU A 149 -7.65 -0.81 15.80
N LEU A 150 -7.43 -0.06 14.71
CA LEU A 150 -7.15 -0.61 13.39
C LEU A 150 -5.93 0.09 12.77
N THR A 151 -5.09 -0.66 12.08
CA THR A 151 -3.96 -0.11 11.31
C THR A 151 -4.09 -0.56 9.87
N VAL A 152 -4.10 0.37 8.91
CA VAL A 152 -4.12 0.04 7.47
C VAL A 152 -2.86 0.55 6.81
N VAL A 153 -2.09 -0.36 6.24
CA VAL A 153 -0.74 -0.11 5.74
C VAL A 153 -0.45 -0.87 4.46
N GLY A 154 0.55 -0.42 3.71
CA GLY A 154 1.12 -1.17 2.61
C GLY A 154 1.66 -2.52 3.08
N CYS A 155 1.60 -3.51 2.20
CA CYS A 155 2.01 -4.89 2.47
C CYS A 155 3.38 -5.03 3.17
N VAL A 156 4.35 -4.20 2.81
CA VAL A 156 5.70 -4.22 3.37
C VAL A 156 5.72 -3.83 4.84
N HIS A 157 5.05 -2.74 5.23
CA HIS A 157 4.97 -2.33 6.64
C HIS A 157 4.07 -3.26 7.45
N GLY A 158 2.99 -3.77 6.86
CA GLY A 158 2.14 -4.80 7.51
C GLY A 158 2.95 -6.04 7.92
N LYS A 159 3.78 -6.57 7.01
CA LYS A 159 4.71 -7.67 7.33
C LYS A 159 5.76 -7.26 8.36
N HIS A 160 6.33 -6.07 8.27
CA HIS A 160 7.32 -5.60 9.24
C HIS A 160 6.73 -5.58 10.65
N LEU A 161 5.53 -5.01 10.82
CA LEU A 161 4.83 -4.96 12.08
C LEU A 161 4.52 -6.36 12.61
N LYS A 162 3.95 -7.26 11.80
CA LYS A 162 3.67 -8.65 12.24
C LYS A 162 4.92 -9.41 12.72
N ASN A 163 6.08 -9.16 12.10
CA ASN A 163 7.33 -9.78 12.54
C ASN A 163 7.81 -9.26 13.91
N GLN A 164 7.59 -7.97 14.21
CA GLN A 164 7.98 -7.36 15.49
C GLN A 164 6.92 -7.57 16.57
N ARG A 165 5.66 -7.72 16.18
CA ARG A 165 4.49 -7.89 17.04
C ARG A 165 3.70 -9.14 16.62
N PRO A 166 4.17 -10.36 16.97
CA PRO A 166 3.47 -11.59 16.59
C PRO A 166 2.05 -11.71 17.18
N ASP A 167 1.78 -10.94 18.23
CA ASP A 167 0.51 -10.84 18.95
C ASP A 167 -0.60 -10.12 18.16
N VAL A 168 -0.26 -9.40 17.09
CA VAL A 168 -1.25 -8.73 16.24
C VAL A 168 -1.85 -9.72 15.24
N ASN A 169 -3.11 -9.51 14.89
CA ASN A 169 -3.71 -10.23 13.77
C ASN A 169 -3.44 -9.45 12.48
N TYR A 170 -2.82 -10.10 11.50
CA TYR A 170 -2.45 -9.50 10.23
C TYR A 170 -3.31 -10.08 9.09
N THR A 171 -4.20 -9.27 8.56
CA THR A 171 -5.05 -9.62 7.42
C THR A 171 -4.54 -8.95 6.14
N PHE A 172 -4.28 -9.74 5.11
CA PHE A 172 -3.85 -9.22 3.81
C PHE A 172 -5.01 -9.11 2.83
N PHE A 173 -5.25 -7.92 2.30
CA PHE A 173 -6.30 -7.64 1.34
C PHE A 173 -5.73 -7.66 -0.08
N MET A 174 -6.27 -8.54 -0.91
CA MET A 174 -5.92 -8.75 -2.30
C MET A 174 -6.97 -8.14 -3.21
N THR A 175 -6.59 -7.70 -4.42
CA THR A 175 -7.54 -7.34 -5.46
C THR A 175 -7.59 -8.41 -6.54
N ASP A 176 -8.72 -8.56 -7.21
CA ASP A 176 -8.82 -9.48 -8.34
C ASP A 176 -8.38 -8.83 -9.67
N SER A 177 -7.23 -8.15 -9.69
CA SER A 177 -6.74 -7.47 -10.90
C SER A 177 -5.82 -8.35 -11.74
N LEU A 178 -5.86 -8.19 -13.07
CA LEU A 178 -4.98 -8.90 -13.99
C LEU A 178 -3.50 -8.58 -13.73
N ILE A 179 -3.18 -7.33 -13.37
CA ILE A 179 -1.82 -6.91 -13.00
C ILE A 179 -1.38 -7.63 -11.74
N GLU A 180 -2.22 -7.73 -10.71
CA GLU A 180 -1.92 -8.54 -9.53
C GLU A 180 -1.71 -9.98 -9.92
N ARG A 181 -2.61 -10.61 -10.69
CA ARG A 181 -2.47 -12.01 -11.14
C ARG A 181 -1.16 -12.27 -11.92
N MET A 182 -0.69 -11.30 -12.71
CA MET A 182 0.58 -11.39 -13.45
C MET A 182 1.81 -11.13 -12.57
N ALA A 183 1.70 -10.19 -11.62
CA ALA A 183 2.76 -9.86 -10.69
C ALA A 183 2.82 -10.82 -9.49
N PHE A 184 1.76 -11.62 -9.31
CA PHE A 184 1.46 -12.49 -8.17
C PHE A 184 2.58 -13.47 -7.81
N PRO A 185 3.23 -14.19 -8.76
CA PRO A 185 4.28 -15.14 -8.41
C PRO A 185 5.52 -14.47 -7.81
N VAL A 186 5.82 -13.24 -8.22
CA VAL A 186 6.95 -12.44 -7.71
C VAL A 186 6.55 -11.68 -6.44
N HIS A 187 5.31 -11.19 -6.37
CA HIS A 187 4.77 -10.45 -5.23
C HIS A 187 4.53 -11.34 -4.00
N TYR A 188 4.03 -12.57 -4.19
CA TYR A 188 3.68 -13.49 -3.09
C TYR A 188 4.90 -13.96 -2.29
N TYR A 189 6.06 -14.11 -2.94
CA TYR A 189 7.29 -14.57 -2.28
C TYR A 189 8.09 -13.42 -1.65
N LEU A 190 8.00 -12.20 -2.20
CA LEU A 190 8.89 -11.09 -1.81
C LEU A 190 8.23 -10.02 -0.92
N LEU A 191 6.91 -9.79 -0.99
CA LEU A 191 6.35 -8.50 -0.53
C LEU A 191 5.48 -8.48 0.74
N GLY A 192 5.07 -9.60 1.34
CA GLY A 192 4.32 -9.47 2.60
C GLY A 192 3.39 -10.60 3.00
N SER A 193 2.78 -11.26 2.02
CA SER A 193 1.68 -12.20 2.22
C SER A 193 2.02 -13.38 3.11
N ALA A 194 3.23 -13.96 3.02
CA ALA A 194 3.59 -15.21 3.70
C ALA A 194 3.46 -15.20 5.25
N LYS A 195 3.24 -14.05 5.88
CA LYS A 195 3.04 -13.90 7.33
C LYS A 195 1.63 -13.46 7.72
N ALA A 196 0.73 -13.28 6.76
CA ALA A 196 -0.66 -12.98 7.04
C ALA A 196 -1.33 -14.15 7.76
N ASP A 197 -2.06 -13.84 8.82
CA ASP A 197 -2.90 -14.79 9.54
C ASP A 197 -4.17 -15.10 8.73
N SER A 198 -4.62 -14.14 7.92
CA SER A 198 -5.75 -14.34 7.00
C SER A 198 -5.63 -13.52 5.71
N TYR A 199 -6.39 -13.94 4.70
CA TYR A 199 -6.42 -13.32 3.37
C TYR A 199 -7.85 -12.97 2.99
N LYS A 200 -8.07 -11.78 2.44
CA LYS A 200 -9.37 -11.35 1.93
C LYS A 200 -9.23 -10.83 0.51
N VAL A 201 -10.10 -11.30 -0.37
CA VAL A 201 -10.17 -10.79 -1.74
C VAL A 201 -11.24 -9.72 -1.77
N LEU A 202 -10.87 -8.51 -2.16
CA LEU A 202 -11.83 -7.45 -2.41
C LEU A 202 -12.73 -7.86 -3.57
N PRO A 203 -14.06 -7.79 -3.42
CA PRO A 203 -14.98 -8.18 -4.49
C PRO A 203 -14.69 -7.40 -5.77
N SER A 204 -14.75 -8.10 -6.91
CA SER A 204 -14.57 -7.47 -8.22
C SER A 204 -15.74 -6.55 -8.55
N SER A 205 -15.52 -5.58 -9.43
CA SER A 205 -16.61 -4.75 -9.94
C SER A 205 -17.41 -5.62 -10.88
N SER A 206 -18.61 -6.01 -10.47
CA SER A 206 -19.67 -6.32 -11.42
C SER A 206 -19.90 -5.06 -12.25
N SER A 207 -19.35 -5.07 -13.46
CA SER A 207 -19.67 -4.15 -14.55
C SER A 207 -21.13 -4.26 -14.96
#